data_AF-C1N2L1-F1
#
_entry.id   AF-C1N2L1-F1
#
_cell.length_a   1.000
_cell.length_b   1.000
_cell.length_c   1.000
_cell.angle_alpha   90.00
_cell.angle_beta   90.00
_cell.angle_gamma   90.00
#
_symmetry.space_group_name_H-M   'P 1'
#
loop_
_entity.id
_entity.type
_entity.pdbx_description
1 polymer ?
#
loop_
_entity_poly.entity_id
_entity_poly.type
_entity_poly.pdbx_seq_one_letter_code
_entity_poly.pdbx_strand_id
1 'polypeptide(L)'
;MSATSAIAILAVFVLLDACKHWISHARGTGHAWLLQQDIIALRRSIARGSASPRAAAAAAAAAAAPSDPDRARPFVSVAHARERLLRDKERALTRAQTPALRRAMFLSHYLHVAKGVFGVGVVLALWSGDEPLFEVQRNAVWPLGRWLAAPHGQSWEAGAVAVTPWTLLSGAFCVPLSDANVCVFHPSPGFNI
;
A
#
# COMPACT_ATOMS: atom_id res chain seq x y z
N MET A 1 17.85 -29.00 -4.16
CA MET A 1 16.51 -28.73 -4.72
C MET A 1 16.58 -28.87 -6.23
N SER A 2 15.63 -29.55 -6.89
CA SER A 2 15.68 -29.67 -8.36
C SER A 2 15.39 -28.32 -9.02
N ALA A 3 16.06 -28.03 -10.15
CA ALA A 3 15.79 -26.84 -10.96
C ALA A 3 14.30 -26.73 -11.34
N THR A 4 13.64 -27.86 -11.56
CA THR A 4 12.20 -27.95 -11.84
C THR A 4 11.34 -27.40 -10.70
N SER A 5 11.71 -27.70 -9.44
CA SER A 5 11.00 -27.20 -8.26
C SER A 5 11.17 -25.68 -8.08
N ALA A 6 12.38 -25.17 -8.34
CA ALA A 6 12.66 -23.73 -8.29
C ALA A 6 11.84 -22.95 -9.32
N ILE A 7 11.82 -23.43 -10.57
CA ILE A 7 11.05 -22.85 -11.67
C ILE A 7 9.55 -22.89 -11.36
N ALA A 8 9.05 -23.99 -10.80
CA ALA A 8 7.65 -24.10 -10.42
C ALA A 8 7.25 -23.08 -9.33
N ILE A 9 8.08 -22.89 -8.30
CA ILE A 9 7.87 -21.88 -7.27
C ILE A 9 7.84 -20.49 -7.90
N LEU A 10 8.85 -20.14 -8.71
CA LEU A 10 8.91 -18.86 -9.41
C LEU A 10 7.65 -18.61 -10.27
N ALA A 11 7.23 -19.62 -11.03
CA ALA A 11 6.04 -19.53 -11.89
C ALA A 11 4.77 -19.25 -11.08
N VAL A 12 4.59 -19.89 -9.91
CA VAL A 12 3.46 -19.62 -9.02
C VAL A 12 3.48 -18.18 -8.52
N PHE A 13 4.65 -17.69 -8.07
CA PHE A 13 4.80 -16.32 -7.59
C PHE A 13 4.49 -15.29 -8.70
N VAL A 14 5.03 -15.49 -9.89
CA VAL A 14 4.78 -14.63 -11.07
C VAL A 14 3.31 -14.68 -11.49
N LEU A 15 2.70 -15.86 -11.49
CA LEU A 15 1.28 -16.01 -11.85
C LEU A 15 0.37 -15.28 -10.87
N LEU A 16 0.64 -15.36 -9.56
CA LEU A 16 -0.11 -14.63 -8.54
C LEU A 16 0.01 -13.11 -8.74
N ASP A 17 1.20 -12.62 -9.06
CA ASP A 17 1.43 -11.19 -9.35
C ASP A 17 0.77 -10.73 -10.66
N ALA A 18 0.82 -11.56 -11.71
CA ALA A 18 0.16 -11.28 -12.98
C ALA A 18 -1.37 -11.25 -12.83
N CYS A 19 -1.95 -12.24 -12.13
CA CYS A 19 -3.38 -12.29 -11.82
C CYS A 19 -3.82 -11.03 -11.07
N LYS A 20 -3.05 -10.61 -10.07
CA LYS A 20 -3.30 -9.39 -9.32
C LYS A 20 -3.21 -8.14 -10.21
N HIS A 21 -2.15 -8.02 -11.01
CA HIS A 21 -1.97 -6.89 -11.92
C HIS A 21 -3.16 -6.79 -12.89
N TRP A 22 -3.58 -7.92 -13.45
CA TRP A 22 -4.75 -8.00 -14.33
C TRP A 22 -6.03 -7.56 -13.63
N ILE A 23 -6.31 -8.06 -12.41
CA ILE A 23 -7.49 -7.64 -11.62
C ILE A 23 -7.44 -6.13 -11.37
N SER A 24 -6.27 -5.59 -11.05
CA SER A 24 -6.12 -4.17 -10.77
C SER A 24 -6.39 -3.30 -11.99
N HIS A 25 -5.85 -3.70 -13.15
CA HIS A 25 -6.06 -3.01 -14.40
C HIS A 25 -7.50 -3.12 -14.90
N ALA A 26 -8.07 -4.34 -14.91
CA ALA A 26 -9.41 -4.60 -15.43
C ALA A 26 -10.52 -3.97 -14.58
N ARG A 27 -10.28 -3.74 -13.28
CA ARG A 27 -11.29 -3.22 -12.35
C ARG A 27 -10.96 -1.83 -11.82
N GLY A 28 -9.87 -1.22 -12.27
CA GLY A 28 -9.45 0.11 -11.84
C GLY A 28 -9.13 0.22 -10.35
N THR A 29 -8.74 -0.87 -9.68
CA THR A 29 -8.49 -0.85 -8.22
C THR A 29 -7.34 0.09 -7.87
N GLY A 30 -6.37 0.27 -8.77
CA GLY A 30 -5.26 1.21 -8.57
C GLY A 30 -5.71 2.68 -8.48
N HIS A 31 -6.71 3.08 -9.27
CA HIS A 31 -7.23 4.44 -9.20
C HIS A 31 -8.02 4.68 -7.91
N ALA A 32 -8.85 3.72 -7.51
CA ALA A 32 -9.57 3.77 -6.24
C ALA A 32 -8.60 3.84 -5.05
N TRP A 33 -7.50 3.08 -5.11
CA TRP A 33 -6.44 3.11 -4.11
C TRP A 33 -5.76 4.46 -3.99
N LEU A 34 -5.33 5.06 -5.11
CA LEU A 34 -4.71 6.39 -5.10
C LEU A 34 -5.67 7.45 -4.55
N LEU A 35 -6.96 7.37 -4.92
CA LEU A 35 -7.98 8.28 -4.41
C LEU A 35 -8.15 8.15 -2.88
N GLN A 36 -8.09 6.92 -2.35
CA GLN A 36 -8.13 6.68 -0.90
C GLN A 36 -6.89 7.24 -0.19
N GLN A 37 -5.68 7.01 -0.74
CA GLN A 37 -4.45 7.56 -0.17
C GLN A 37 -4.48 9.10 -0.14
N ASP A 38 -5.00 9.71 -1.20
CA ASP A 38 -5.21 11.15 -1.30
C ASP A 38 -6.17 11.68 -0.23
N ILE A 39 -7.29 10.99 0.01
CA ILE A 39 -8.26 11.36 1.05
C ILE A 39 -7.60 11.28 2.43
N ILE A 40 -6.85 10.22 2.72
CA ILE A 40 -6.15 10.05 4.00
C ILE A 40 -5.10 11.14 4.19
N ALA A 41 -4.27 11.40 3.17
CA ALA A 41 -3.24 12.44 3.21
C ALA A 41 -3.86 13.83 3.42
N LEU A 42 -4.97 14.10 2.74
CA LEU A 42 -5.70 15.36 2.86
C LEU A 42 -6.32 15.54 4.25
N ARG A 43 -6.99 14.52 4.79
CA ARG A 43 -7.52 14.53 6.17
C ARG A 43 -6.42 14.80 7.19
N ARG A 44 -5.27 14.12 7.07
CA ARG A 44 -4.10 14.37 7.93
C ARG A 44 -3.55 15.78 7.76
N SER A 45 -3.60 16.35 6.56
CA SER A 45 -3.16 17.74 6.31
C SER A 45 -4.10 18.76 6.95
N ILE A 46 -5.42 18.52 6.92
CA ILE A 46 -6.44 19.37 7.52
C ILE A 46 -6.30 19.33 9.05
N ALA A 47 -6.21 18.14 9.64
CA ALA A 47 -6.03 17.96 11.08
C ALA A 47 -4.76 18.63 11.61
N ARG A 48 -3.64 18.54 10.88
CA ARG A 48 -2.40 19.25 11.22
C ARG A 48 -2.52 20.76 11.06
N GLY A 49 -3.26 21.21 10.05
CA GLY A 49 -3.54 22.63 9.81
C GLY A 49 -4.35 23.25 10.94
N SER A 50 -5.38 22.55 11.44
CA SER A 50 -6.21 23.01 12.56
C SER A 50 -5.49 22.96 13.91
N ALA A 51 -4.57 22.00 14.10
CA ALA A 51 -3.79 21.87 15.33
C ALA A 51 -2.55 22.81 15.38
N SER A 52 -2.29 23.59 14.33
CA SER A 52 -1.12 24.48 14.28
C SER A 52 -1.27 25.66 15.26
N PRO A 53 -0.23 26.02 16.03
CA PRO A 53 -0.23 27.22 16.89
C PRO A 53 -0.56 28.49 16.10
N ARG A 54 -0.17 28.55 14.82
CA ARG A 54 -0.49 29.66 13.91
C ARG A 54 -1.98 29.73 13.59
N ALA A 55 -2.67 28.59 13.47
CA ALA A 55 -4.11 28.54 13.27
C ALA A 55 -4.87 28.96 14.54
N ALA A 56 -4.39 28.55 15.71
CA ALA A 56 -4.93 28.99 17.00
C ALA A 56 -4.74 30.50 17.21
N ALA A 57 -3.55 31.04 16.90
CA ALA A 57 -3.27 32.47 16.96
C ALA A 57 -4.11 33.28 15.95
N ALA A 58 -4.31 32.77 14.74
CA ALA A 58 -5.17 33.41 13.74
C ALA A 58 -6.65 33.39 14.14
N ALA A 59 -7.14 32.30 14.77
CA ALA A 59 -8.50 32.21 15.28
C ALA A 59 -8.72 33.16 16.48
N ALA A 60 -7.74 33.27 17.39
CA ALA A 60 -7.77 34.22 18.50
C ALA A 60 -7.74 35.67 18.00
N ALA A 61 -6.92 35.99 17.00
CA ALA A 61 -6.86 37.31 16.38
C ALA A 61 -8.16 37.67 15.64
N ALA A 62 -8.78 36.69 14.97
CA ALA A 62 -10.08 36.88 14.31
C ALA A 62 -11.22 37.10 15.31
N ALA A 63 -11.19 36.44 16.48
CA ALA A 63 -12.16 36.63 17.55
C ALA A 63 -12.03 38.00 18.25
N ALA A 64 -10.84 38.61 18.21
CA ALA A 64 -10.57 39.92 18.81
C ALA A 64 -10.80 41.11 17.83
N ALA A 65 -11.01 40.84 16.54
CA ALA A 65 -11.17 41.90 15.53
C ALA A 65 -12.64 42.39 15.46
N PRO A 66 -12.88 43.71 15.32
CA PRO A 66 -14.22 44.24 15.08
C PRO A 66 -14.81 43.67 13.77
N SER A 67 -16.06 43.22 13.81
CA SER A 67 -16.75 42.60 12.68
C SER A 67 -17.09 43.63 11.59
N ASP A 68 -16.13 43.91 10.72
CA ASP A 68 -16.35 44.64 9.46
C ASP A 68 -16.75 43.63 8.36
N PRO A 69 -18.03 43.61 7.93
CA PRO A 69 -18.55 42.61 6.99
C PRO A 69 -17.95 42.71 5.58
N ASP A 70 -17.36 43.85 5.20
CA ASP A 70 -16.79 44.06 3.86
C ASP A 70 -15.30 43.71 3.76
N ARG A 71 -14.57 43.70 4.89
CA ARG A 71 -13.15 43.29 4.94
C ARG A 71 -12.93 41.78 5.00
N ALA A 72 -14.01 41.01 5.17
CA ALA A 72 -14.01 39.56 5.31
C ALA A 72 -13.97 38.78 3.97
N ARG A 73 -13.89 39.47 2.81
CA ARG A 73 -13.95 38.85 1.48
C ARG A 73 -12.62 39.06 0.73
N PRO A 74 -11.59 38.24 0.99
CA PRO A 74 -11.27 37.17 0.04
C PRO A 74 -10.67 35.91 0.69
N PHE A 75 -10.71 35.79 2.02
CA PHE A 75 -10.33 34.57 2.74
C PHE A 75 -11.52 33.63 2.84
N VAL A 76 -12.10 33.22 1.71
CA VAL A 76 -12.76 31.90 1.65
C VAL A 76 -11.64 30.92 1.99
N SER A 77 -11.54 30.59 3.28
CA SER A 77 -10.25 30.24 3.86
C SER A 77 -9.70 29.01 3.15
N VAL A 78 -8.38 28.95 2.96
CA VAL A 78 -7.71 27.78 2.37
C VAL A 78 -8.18 26.47 3.04
N ALA A 79 -8.60 26.53 4.31
CA ALA A 79 -9.27 25.44 5.01
C ALA A 79 -10.64 25.05 4.39
N HIS A 80 -11.54 26.00 4.12
CA HIS A 80 -12.82 25.73 3.43
C HIS A 80 -12.63 25.18 2.01
N ALA A 81 -11.61 25.66 1.28
CA ALA A 81 -11.28 25.13 -0.05
C ALA A 81 -10.79 23.67 0.03
N ARG A 82 -9.93 23.34 1.01
CA ARG A 82 -9.46 21.96 1.26
C ARG A 82 -10.61 21.04 1.70
N GLU A 83 -11.53 21.54 2.52
CA GLU A 83 -12.70 20.79 2.97
C GLU A 83 -13.66 20.47 1.80
N ARG A 84 -13.87 21.41 0.89
CA ARG A 84 -14.65 21.16 -0.34
C ARG A 84 -14.00 20.09 -1.21
N LEU A 85 -12.68 20.18 -1.40
CA LEU A 85 -11.91 19.21 -2.18
C LEU A 85 -11.95 17.80 -1.54
N LEU A 86 -11.94 17.71 -0.21
CA LEU A 86 -12.12 16.45 0.51
C LEU A 86 -13.49 15.83 0.19
N ARG A 87 -14.58 16.60 0.31
CA ARG A 87 -15.94 16.12 0.02
C ARG A 87 -16.10 15.68 -1.43
N ASP A 88 -15.49 16.40 -2.37
CA ASP A 88 -15.57 16.04 -3.79
C ASP A 88 -14.82 14.74 -4.09
N LYS A 89 -13.67 14.50 -3.45
CA LYS A 89 -12.94 13.21 -3.54
C LYS A 89 -13.72 12.07 -2.88
N GLU A 90 -14.37 12.31 -1.74
CA GLU A 90 -15.22 11.31 -1.09
C GLU A 90 -16.41 10.94 -1.98
N ARG A 91 -17.09 11.92 -2.60
CA ARG A 91 -18.17 11.65 -3.57
C ARG A 91 -17.68 10.91 -4.81
N ALA A 92 -16.47 11.20 -5.28
CA ALA A 92 -15.86 10.47 -6.39
C ALA A 92 -15.59 9.02 -6.01
N LEU A 93 -15.12 8.77 -4.79
CA LEU A 93 -14.89 7.42 -4.26
C LEU A 93 -16.20 6.65 -4.13
N THR A 94 -17.25 7.26 -3.56
CA THR A 94 -18.58 6.63 -3.45
C THR A 94 -19.14 6.25 -4.83
N ARG A 95 -18.97 7.12 -5.83
CA ARG A 95 -19.39 6.83 -7.21
C ARG A 95 -18.59 5.70 -7.86
N ALA A 96 -17.31 5.59 -7.52
CA ALA A 96 -16.44 4.52 -8.01
C ALA A 96 -16.68 3.16 -7.29
N GLN A 97 -17.30 3.16 -6.10
CA GLN A 97 -17.57 1.96 -5.32
C GLN A 97 -18.69 1.09 -5.91
N THR A 98 -18.36 0.35 -6.97
CA THR A 98 -19.21 -0.70 -7.51
C THR A 98 -19.04 -2.01 -6.72
N PRO A 99 -20.05 -2.89 -6.66
CA PRO A 99 -19.91 -4.23 -6.07
C PRO A 99 -18.85 -5.08 -6.80
N ALA A 100 -18.59 -4.76 -8.07
CA ALA A 100 -17.50 -5.30 -8.86
C ALA A 100 -16.13 -4.89 -8.32
N LEU A 101 -15.92 -3.59 -8.06
CA LEU A 101 -14.68 -3.07 -7.48
C LEU A 101 -14.44 -3.66 -6.08
N ARG A 102 -15.49 -3.75 -5.25
CA ARG A 102 -15.39 -4.32 -3.91
C ARG A 102 -14.89 -5.77 -3.96
N ARG A 103 -15.51 -6.62 -4.80
CA ARG A 103 -15.06 -8.01 -5.02
C ARG A 103 -13.63 -8.09 -5.55
N ALA A 104 -13.22 -7.18 -6.43
CA ALA A 104 -11.86 -7.13 -6.94
C ALA A 104 -10.82 -6.79 -5.86
N MET A 105 -11.15 -5.84 -4.97
CA MET A 105 -10.32 -5.48 -3.82
C MET A 105 -10.16 -6.65 -2.85
N PHE A 106 -11.26 -7.37 -2.55
CA PHE A 106 -11.21 -8.62 -1.78
C PHE A 106 -10.36 -9.69 -2.44
N LEU A 107 -10.57 -9.95 -3.73
CA LEU A 107 -9.82 -10.99 -4.43
C LEU A 107 -8.32 -10.66 -4.43
N SER A 108 -7.96 -9.39 -4.66
CA SER A 108 -6.57 -8.93 -4.54
C SER A 108 -6.01 -9.15 -3.13
N HIS A 109 -6.82 -8.98 -2.08
CA HIS A 109 -6.41 -9.26 -0.71
C HIS A 109 -6.17 -10.75 -0.47
N TYR A 110 -7.08 -11.62 -0.91
CA TYR A 110 -6.93 -13.06 -0.73
C TYR A 110 -5.78 -13.63 -1.56
N LEU A 111 -5.52 -13.09 -2.76
CA LEU A 111 -4.33 -13.42 -3.53
C LEU A 111 -3.04 -13.05 -2.76
N HIS A 112 -3.05 -11.95 -2.00
CA HIS A 112 -1.94 -11.59 -1.13
C HIS A 112 -1.76 -12.55 0.04
N VAL A 113 -2.85 -12.89 0.73
CA VAL A 113 -2.82 -13.86 1.83
C VAL A 113 -2.33 -15.21 1.31
N ALA A 114 -2.85 -15.67 0.17
CA ALA A 114 -2.43 -16.92 -0.47
C ALA A 114 -0.94 -16.91 -0.83
N LYS A 115 -0.44 -15.81 -1.42
CA LYS A 115 0.99 -15.62 -1.72
C LYS A 115 1.85 -15.66 -0.45
N GLY A 116 1.40 -15.00 0.62
CA GLY A 116 2.08 -15.02 1.92
C GLY A 116 2.12 -16.40 2.55
N VAL A 117 0.97 -17.10 2.61
CA VAL A 117 0.88 -18.48 3.12
C VAL A 117 1.74 -19.43 2.30
N PHE A 118 1.72 -19.31 0.96
CA PHE A 118 2.58 -20.10 0.08
C PHE A 118 4.05 -19.80 0.34
N GLY A 119 4.43 -18.52 0.45
CA GLY A 119 5.80 -18.13 0.80
C GLY A 119 6.28 -18.69 2.14
N VAL A 120 5.45 -18.61 3.19
CA VAL A 120 5.75 -19.23 4.49
C VAL A 120 5.88 -20.74 4.38
N GLY A 121 4.98 -21.41 3.64
CA GLY A 121 5.05 -22.84 3.39
C GLY A 121 6.34 -23.25 2.68
N VAL A 122 6.75 -22.51 1.64
CA VAL A 122 8.01 -22.73 0.92
C VAL A 122 9.21 -22.50 1.83
N VAL A 123 9.19 -21.43 2.64
CA VAL A 123 10.24 -21.16 3.64
C VAL A 123 10.35 -22.31 4.63
N LEU A 124 9.25 -22.77 5.21
CA LEU A 124 9.26 -23.87 6.19
C LEU A 124 9.68 -25.21 5.57
N ALA A 125 9.24 -25.50 4.34
CA ALA A 125 9.57 -26.74 3.64
C ALA A 125 11.05 -26.78 3.19
N LEU A 126 11.63 -25.63 2.89
CA LEU A 126 13.00 -25.51 2.37
C LEU A 126 13.97 -24.87 3.38
N TRP A 127 13.53 -24.59 4.60
CA TRP A 127 14.34 -23.95 5.66
C TRP A 127 15.63 -24.73 5.94
N SER A 128 15.55 -26.06 5.84
CA SER A 128 16.64 -26.99 6.12
C SER A 128 17.54 -27.28 4.92
N GLY A 129 17.30 -26.67 3.75
CA GLY A 129 18.08 -26.92 2.55
C GLY A 129 19.31 -26.02 2.50
N ASP A 130 20.51 -26.61 2.45
CA ASP A 130 21.78 -25.92 2.18
C ASP A 130 21.89 -25.42 0.71
N GLU A 131 20.80 -25.47 -0.06
CA GLU A 131 20.79 -25.14 -1.48
C GLU A 131 20.07 -23.82 -1.81
N PRO A 132 20.63 -23.02 -2.72
CA PRO A 132 20.01 -21.78 -3.16
C PRO A 132 18.71 -22.00 -3.92
N LEU A 133 17.78 -21.04 -3.79
CA LEU A 133 16.50 -21.08 -4.51
C LEU A 133 16.73 -20.90 -6.01
N PHE A 134 17.62 -19.98 -6.38
CA PHE A 134 18.15 -19.80 -7.73
C PHE A 134 19.44 -18.98 -7.66
N GLU A 135 20.26 -19.11 -8.71
CA GLU A 135 21.48 -18.33 -8.89
C GLU A 135 21.26 -17.22 -9.92
N VAL A 136 21.66 -16.01 -9.56
CA VAL A 136 21.59 -14.83 -10.43
C VAL A 136 23.00 -14.33 -10.68
N GLN A 137 23.26 -13.76 -11.86
CA GLN A 137 24.52 -13.09 -12.13
C GLN A 137 24.84 -12.04 -11.06
N ARG A 138 26.06 -12.11 -10.52
CA ARG A 138 26.59 -11.27 -9.44
C ARG A 138 26.35 -9.77 -9.63
N ASN A 139 26.37 -9.31 -10.88
CA ASN A 139 26.19 -7.90 -11.23
C ASN A 139 24.76 -7.40 -11.00
N ALA A 140 23.77 -8.29 -11.10
CA ALA A 140 22.36 -7.94 -10.94
C ALA A 140 21.94 -7.80 -9.47
N VAL A 141 22.67 -8.45 -8.57
CA VAL A 141 22.36 -8.51 -7.14
C VAL A 141 23.28 -7.65 -6.27
N TRP A 142 24.26 -6.96 -6.84
CA TRP A 142 25.08 -6.02 -6.07
C TRP A 142 24.28 -4.74 -5.76
N PRO A 143 24.24 -4.24 -4.50
CA PRO A 143 24.94 -4.67 -3.29
C PRO A 143 24.15 -5.64 -2.39
N LEU A 144 22.94 -6.05 -2.78
CA LEU A 144 22.03 -6.90 -2.01
C LEU A 144 22.47 -8.36 -1.86
N GLY A 145 23.48 -8.84 -2.60
CA GLY A 145 23.87 -10.25 -2.69
C GLY A 145 24.10 -10.94 -1.34
N ARG A 146 24.70 -10.25 -0.36
CA ARG A 146 24.90 -10.81 1.00
C ARG A 146 23.61 -10.95 1.79
N TRP A 147 22.68 -10.01 1.62
CA TRP A 147 21.36 -10.09 2.25
C TRP A 147 20.53 -11.19 1.58
N LEU A 148 20.66 -11.33 0.26
CA LEU A 148 20.01 -12.38 -0.52
C LEU A 148 20.52 -13.78 -0.17
N ALA A 149 21.74 -13.92 0.34
CA ALA A 149 22.28 -15.22 0.78
C ALA A 149 21.98 -15.54 2.26
N ALA A 150 21.33 -14.65 3.02
CA ALA A 150 21.05 -14.89 4.44
C ALA A 150 20.01 -16.01 4.64
N PRO A 151 20.20 -16.92 5.63
CA PRO A 151 21.24 -16.92 6.67
C PRO A 151 22.60 -17.55 6.27
N HIS A 152 22.70 -18.14 5.08
CA HIS A 152 23.85 -18.92 4.58
C HIS A 152 25.00 -18.06 4.02
N GLY A 153 25.11 -16.79 4.43
CA GLY A 153 25.83 -15.74 3.70
C GLY A 153 27.33 -15.93 3.43
N GLN A 154 28.01 -16.87 4.11
CA GLN A 154 29.43 -17.19 3.89
C GLN A 154 29.63 -18.51 3.13
N SER A 155 28.62 -19.39 3.08
CA SER A 155 28.73 -20.72 2.46
C SER A 155 28.29 -20.73 1.00
N TRP A 156 27.63 -19.68 0.51
CA TRP A 156 27.11 -19.61 -0.85
C TRP A 156 27.81 -18.55 -1.71
N GLU A 157 27.93 -18.83 -3.01
CA GLU A 157 28.55 -17.91 -3.96
C GLU A 157 27.78 -16.60 -4.13
N ALA A 158 28.50 -15.54 -4.52
CA ALA A 158 27.94 -14.21 -4.75
C ALA A 158 26.99 -14.22 -5.96
N GLY A 159 25.69 -14.40 -5.73
CA GLY A 159 24.67 -14.60 -6.76
C GLY A 159 23.53 -15.51 -6.31
N ALA A 160 23.80 -16.35 -5.30
CA ALA A 160 22.83 -17.23 -4.69
C ALA A 160 21.75 -16.45 -3.92
N VAL A 161 20.48 -16.76 -4.20
CA VAL A 161 19.34 -16.19 -3.49
C VAL A 161 18.70 -17.26 -2.61
N ALA A 162 18.68 -17.01 -1.31
CA ALA A 162 18.00 -17.82 -0.32
C ALA A 162 16.49 -17.59 -0.36
N VAL A 163 15.78 -18.65 0.01
CA VAL A 163 14.31 -18.71 0.05
C VAL A 163 13.74 -17.58 0.93
N THR A 164 14.37 -17.33 2.08
CA THR A 164 13.93 -16.34 3.07
C THR A 164 13.96 -14.90 2.55
N PRO A 165 15.10 -14.34 2.09
CA PRO A 165 15.13 -12.98 1.54
C PRO A 165 14.28 -12.84 0.27
N TRP A 166 14.17 -13.87 -0.57
CA TRP A 166 13.25 -13.85 -1.73
C TRP A 166 11.79 -13.73 -1.32
N THR A 167 11.34 -14.57 -0.39
CA THR A 167 9.94 -14.54 0.08
C THR A 167 9.64 -13.26 0.85
N LEU A 168 10.61 -12.71 1.59
CA LEU A 168 10.50 -11.41 2.24
C LEU A 168 10.40 -10.26 1.23
N LEU A 169 11.24 -10.21 0.19
CA LEU A 169 11.13 -9.19 -0.88
C LEU A 169 9.78 -9.29 -1.60
N SER A 170 9.44 -10.51 -2.01
CA SER A 170 8.18 -10.84 -2.65
C SER A 170 6.97 -10.43 -1.80
N GLY A 171 7.06 -10.54 -0.48
CA GLY A 171 6.06 -10.05 0.48
C GLY A 171 6.10 -8.53 0.73
N ALA A 172 7.27 -7.90 0.79
CA ALA A 172 7.45 -6.48 1.08
C ALA A 172 6.91 -5.57 -0.04
N PHE A 173 7.08 -5.97 -1.30
CA PHE A 173 6.44 -5.29 -2.44
C PHE A 173 4.90 -5.39 -2.44
N CYS A 174 4.31 -6.14 -1.50
CA CYS A 174 2.88 -6.43 -1.46
C CYS A 174 2.10 -5.76 -0.31
N VAL A 175 2.77 -5.23 0.73
CA VAL A 175 2.13 -4.64 1.93
C VAL A 175 1.22 -3.43 1.66
N PRO A 176 1.51 -2.50 0.72
CA PRO A 176 0.69 -1.29 0.57
C PRO A 176 -0.79 -1.59 0.28
N LEU A 177 -1.12 -2.69 -0.41
CA LEU A 177 -2.49 -2.95 -0.88
C LEU A 177 -3.42 -3.57 0.16
N SER A 178 -2.88 -4.13 1.25
CA SER A 178 -3.71 -4.68 2.33
C SER A 178 -4.32 -3.59 3.21
N ASP A 179 -3.61 -2.47 3.40
CA ASP A 179 -4.07 -1.31 4.20
C ASP A 179 -5.29 -0.60 3.57
N ALA A 180 -5.47 -0.76 2.25
CA ALA A 180 -6.62 -0.28 1.48
C ALA A 180 -7.95 -0.88 1.92
N ASN A 181 -7.93 -2.18 2.20
CA ASN A 181 -9.15 -2.94 2.41
C ASN A 181 -9.78 -2.61 3.76
N VAL A 182 -8.97 -2.36 4.79
CA VAL A 182 -9.45 -1.97 6.13
C VAL A 182 -10.19 -0.63 6.07
N CYS A 183 -9.74 0.31 5.22
CA CYS A 183 -10.39 1.62 5.05
C CYS A 183 -11.75 1.55 4.32
N VAL A 184 -12.03 0.49 3.56
CA VAL A 184 -13.35 0.27 2.93
C VAL A 184 -14.34 -0.34 3.93
N PHE A 185 -13.84 -0.99 4.97
CA PHE A 185 -14.64 -1.78 5.91
C PHE A 185 -15.01 -1.10 7.21
N HIS A 186 -14.29 -0.04 7.59
CA HIS A 186 -14.76 0.83 8.64
C HIS A 186 -15.67 1.90 8.01
N PRO A 187 -17.00 1.78 8.09
CA PRO A 187 -17.82 2.97 7.98
C PRO A 187 -17.27 3.97 9.02
N SER A 188 -17.05 5.21 8.59
CA SER A 188 -16.88 6.29 9.55
C SER A 188 -18.02 6.18 10.57
N PRO A 189 -17.75 6.25 11.89
CA PRO A 189 -18.80 6.25 12.89
C PRO A 189 -19.70 7.46 12.62
N GLY A 190 -20.85 7.23 12.00
CA GLY A 190 -21.71 8.27 11.43
C GLY A 190 -22.44 7.91 10.13
N PHE A 191 -22.08 6.80 9.46
CA PHE A 191 -22.84 6.29 8.31
C PHE A 191 -23.54 4.98 8.70
N ASN A 192 -24.74 5.08 9.27
CA ASN A 192 -25.68 3.97 9.34
C ASN A 192 -26.42 3.87 8.00
N ILE A 193 -26.50 2.65 7.47
CA ILE A 193 -27.48 2.25 6.44
C ILE A 193 -28.80 2.02 7.16
#